data_AF-D6KFK5-F1
#
_entry.id   AF-D6KFK5-F1
#
_cell.length_a   1.000
_cell.length_b   1.000
_cell.length_c   1.000
_cell.angle_alpha   90.00
_cell.angle_beta   90.00
_cell.angle_gamma   90.00
#
_symmetry.space_group_name_H-M   'P 1'
#
loop_
_entity.id
_entity.type
_entity.pdbx_description
1 polymer ?
#
loop_
_entity_poly.entity_id
_entity_poly.type
_entity_poly.pdbx_seq_one_letter_code
_entity_poly.pdbx_strand_id
1 'polypeptide(L)'
;MAEQAEQLAMAVNHLSADLRRALGSEPIPWDKGQRPGELVLHALDPLVRRLLAGMRGVEDLERIEAGQLAWEQLAWRRTWEIADRLLQAVPVGAFMGRSITQGEGKPERTYRVSPAEASFLRRRAEILHRAAAARRDHPGPDDQ
;
A
#
# COMPACT_ATOMS: atom_id res chain seq x y z
N MET A 1 -14.25 -2.75 3.31
CA MET A 1 -13.50 -1.63 3.94
C MET A 1 -12.47 -2.13 4.94
N ALA A 2 -12.84 -2.87 5.99
CA ALA A 2 -11.88 -3.47 6.92
C ALA A 2 -10.87 -4.39 6.20
N GLU A 3 -11.38 -5.30 5.37
CA GLU A 3 -10.52 -6.16 4.54
C GLU A 3 -9.57 -5.37 3.62
N GLN A 4 -10.06 -4.31 2.95
CA GLN A 4 -9.19 -3.45 2.14
C GLN A 4 -8.10 -2.78 2.99
N ALA A 5 -8.43 -2.30 4.19
CA ALA A 5 -7.45 -1.70 5.09
C ALA A 5 -6.37 -2.72 5.52
N GLU A 6 -6.75 -3.95 5.84
CA GLU A 6 -5.83 -5.04 6.15
C GLU A 6 -4.95 -5.40 4.95
N GLN A 7 -5.53 -5.50 3.76
CA GLN A 7 -4.79 -5.77 2.52
C GLN A 7 -3.79 -4.64 2.20
N LEU A 8 -4.15 -3.38 2.45
CA LEU A 8 -3.24 -2.23 2.28
C LEU A 8 -2.09 -2.27 3.29
N ALA A 9 -2.39 -2.56 4.56
CA ALA A 9 -1.37 -2.74 5.59
C ALA A 9 -0.40 -3.87 5.21
N MET A 10 -0.92 -4.97 4.68
CA MET A 10 -0.13 -6.09 4.16
C MET A 10 0.76 -5.67 2.98
N ALA A 11 0.20 -4.93 2.02
CA ALA A 11 0.96 -4.42 0.87
C ALA A 11 2.12 -3.50 1.30
N VAL A 12 1.90 -2.63 2.28
CA VAL A 12 2.95 -1.77 2.86
C VAL A 12 4.00 -2.59 3.62
N ASN A 13 3.60 -3.63 4.34
CA ASN A 13 4.55 -4.55 5.00
C ASN A 13 5.43 -5.29 3.98
N HIS A 14 4.85 -5.74 2.86
CA HIS A 14 5.62 -6.35 1.78
C HIS A 14 6.58 -5.38 1.12
N LEU A 15 6.15 -4.14 0.85
CA LEU A 15 7.03 -3.07 0.36
C LEU A 15 8.22 -2.89 1.31
N SER A 16 7.97 -2.69 2.60
CA SER A 16 9.04 -2.53 3.60
C SER A 16 10.00 -3.72 3.62
N ALA A 17 9.50 -4.95 3.54
CA ALA A 17 10.33 -6.15 3.49
C ALA A 17 11.24 -6.16 2.24
N ASP A 18 10.71 -5.81 1.07
CA ASP A 18 11.47 -5.78 -0.17
C ASP A 18 12.50 -4.64 -0.20
N LEU A 19 12.18 -3.48 0.37
CA LEU A 19 13.14 -2.39 0.55
C LEU A 19 14.30 -2.80 1.47
N ARG A 20 14.01 -3.49 2.58
CA ARG A 20 15.05 -4.01 3.47
C ARG A 20 15.94 -5.03 2.75
N ARG A 21 15.35 -5.94 1.96
CA ARG A 21 16.13 -6.90 1.15
C ARG A 21 16.97 -6.23 0.07
N ALA A 22 16.48 -5.16 -0.56
CA ALA A 22 17.25 -4.37 -1.52
C ALA A 22 18.48 -3.70 -0.86
N LEU A 23 18.36 -3.34 0.42
CA LEU A 23 19.48 -2.88 1.27
C LEU A 23 20.32 -4.04 1.84
N GLY A 24 19.89 -5.29 1.60
CA GLY A 24 20.44 -6.52 2.16
C GLY A 24 20.37 -6.64 3.66
N SER A 25 19.33 -6.08 4.24
CA SER A 25 18.86 -6.37 5.58
C SER A 25 17.72 -7.39 5.54
N GLU A 26 17.60 -8.17 6.59
CA GLU A 26 16.45 -9.08 6.75
C GLU A 26 15.14 -8.28 6.97
N PRO A 27 13.99 -8.78 6.48
CA PRO A 27 12.67 -8.24 6.80
C PRO A 27 12.43 -8.16 8.31
N ILE A 28 11.53 -7.25 8.72
CA ILE A 28 11.07 -7.20 10.11
C ILE A 28 10.28 -8.49 10.40
N PRO A 29 10.61 -9.26 11.47
CA PRO A 29 9.87 -10.46 11.84
C PRO A 29 8.37 -10.18 12.07
N TRP A 30 7.51 -11.19 11.90
CA TRP A 30 6.05 -11.02 12.01
C TRP A 30 5.55 -10.86 13.44
N ASP A 31 6.36 -11.32 14.38
CA ASP A 31 6.14 -11.31 15.83
C ASP A 31 6.90 -10.18 16.53
N LYS A 32 7.69 -9.35 15.82
CA LYS A 32 8.57 -8.35 16.44
C LYS A 32 8.48 -6.98 15.77
N GLY A 33 8.35 -5.96 16.61
CA GLY A 33 8.46 -4.55 16.24
C GLY A 33 7.18 -3.96 15.65
N GLN A 34 7.10 -2.63 15.69
CA GLN A 34 5.99 -1.88 15.09
C GLN A 34 6.15 -1.88 13.57
N ARG A 35 5.17 -2.42 12.86
CA ARG A 35 5.25 -2.57 11.40
C ARG A 35 4.67 -1.36 10.67
N PRO A 36 5.21 -0.97 9.50
CA PRO A 36 4.66 0.15 8.74
C PRO A 36 3.18 -0.02 8.34
N GLY A 37 2.70 -1.26 8.21
CA GLY A 37 1.27 -1.54 8.00
C GLY A 37 0.37 -1.13 9.17
N GLU A 38 0.87 -1.10 10.41
CA GLU A 38 0.09 -0.60 11.56
C GLU A 38 -0.16 0.91 11.46
N LEU A 39 0.80 1.66 10.88
CA LEU A 39 0.60 3.07 10.59
C LEU A 39 -0.53 3.28 9.59
N VAL A 40 -0.69 2.37 8.62
CA VAL A 40 -1.80 2.39 7.67
C VAL A 40 -3.12 2.19 8.41
N LEU A 41 -3.21 1.14 9.23
CA LEU A 41 -4.44 0.86 10.00
C LEU A 41 -4.81 2.04 10.91
N HIS A 42 -3.84 2.62 11.61
CA HIS A 42 -4.06 3.78 12.46
C HIS A 42 -4.50 5.01 11.66
N ALA A 43 -3.94 5.25 10.47
CA ALA A 43 -4.34 6.36 9.61
C ALA A 43 -5.75 6.19 9.01
N LEU A 44 -6.19 4.94 8.83
CA LEU A 44 -7.47 4.60 8.23
C LEU A 44 -8.63 4.47 9.23
N ASP A 45 -8.36 4.08 10.48
CA ASP A 45 -9.39 3.88 11.52
C ASP A 45 -10.37 5.07 11.66
N PRO A 46 -9.93 6.34 11.81
CA PRO A 46 -10.87 7.45 11.94
C PRO A 46 -11.73 7.67 10.68
N LEU A 47 -11.20 7.33 9.50
CA LEU A 47 -11.91 7.48 8.23
C LEU A 47 -13.01 6.43 8.09
N VAL A 48 -12.72 5.16 8.44
CA VAL A 48 -13.70 4.07 8.45
C VAL A 48 -14.84 4.41 9.43
N ARG A 49 -14.51 4.86 10.64
CA ARG A 49 -15.52 5.22 11.65
C ARG A 49 -16.43 6.34 11.17
N ARG A 50 -15.87 7.40 10.59
CA ARG A 50 -16.64 8.54 10.07
C ARG A 50 -17.59 8.10 8.96
N LEU A 51 -17.12 7.28 8.04
CA LEU A 51 -17.92 6.79 6.92
C LEU A 51 -19.05 5.88 7.40
N LEU A 52 -18.76 4.88 8.25
CA LEU A 52 -19.77 4.00 8.81
C LEU A 52 -20.83 4.76 9.61
N ALA A 53 -20.42 5.82 10.33
CA ALA A 53 -21.37 6.72 11.00
C ALA A 53 -22.27 7.48 10.01
N GLY A 54 -21.69 8.00 8.92
CA GLY A 54 -22.43 8.72 7.89
C GLY A 54 -23.33 7.86 7.01
N MET A 55 -23.05 6.55 6.91
CA MET A 55 -23.84 5.60 6.13
C MET A 55 -24.98 4.93 6.92
N ARG A 56 -25.18 5.26 8.20
CA ARG A 56 -26.25 4.65 8.99
C ARG A 56 -27.62 5.02 8.40
N GLY A 57 -28.42 4.00 8.09
CA GLY A 57 -29.78 4.17 7.56
C GLY A 57 -29.83 4.61 6.09
N VAL A 58 -28.71 4.58 5.37
CA VAL A 58 -28.69 4.81 3.92
C VAL A 58 -29.03 3.49 3.23
N GLU A 59 -30.16 3.45 2.52
CA GLU A 59 -30.60 2.31 1.71
C GLU A 59 -30.40 2.52 0.20
N ASP A 60 -30.12 3.77 -0.19
CA ASP A 60 -29.86 4.16 -1.57
C ASP A 60 -28.51 3.61 -2.04
N LEU A 61 -28.57 2.72 -3.05
CA LEU A 61 -27.40 2.05 -3.63
C LEU A 61 -26.40 3.06 -4.20
N GLU A 62 -26.84 4.12 -4.87
CA GLU A 62 -25.94 5.10 -5.47
C GLU A 62 -25.13 5.84 -4.38
N ARG A 63 -25.78 6.18 -3.26
CA ARG A 63 -25.10 6.78 -2.11
C ARG A 63 -24.12 5.82 -1.44
N ILE A 64 -24.45 4.53 -1.38
CA ILE A 64 -23.54 3.50 -0.87
C ILE A 64 -22.30 3.40 -1.75
N GLU A 65 -22.47 3.34 -3.08
CA GLU A 65 -21.36 3.28 -4.04
C GLU A 65 -20.50 4.55 -3.99
N ALA A 66 -21.10 5.73 -3.91
CA ALA A 66 -20.39 6.99 -3.73
C ALA A 66 -19.58 7.01 -2.43
N GLY A 67 -20.14 6.48 -1.33
CA GLY A 67 -19.44 6.33 -0.06
C GLY A 67 -18.24 5.38 -0.14
N GLN A 68 -18.37 4.27 -0.86
CA GLN A 68 -17.28 3.32 -1.11
C GLN A 68 -16.17 3.94 -1.98
N LEU A 69 -16.52 4.71 -3.02
CA LEU A 69 -15.54 5.41 -3.83
C LEU A 69 -14.79 6.47 -3.00
N ALA A 70 -15.50 7.28 -2.21
CA ALA A 70 -14.91 8.30 -1.36
C ALA A 70 -13.93 7.67 -0.33
N TRP A 71 -14.31 6.53 0.25
CA TRP A 71 -13.42 5.71 1.07
C TRP A 71 -12.14 5.34 0.34
N GLU A 72 -12.25 4.72 -0.84
CA GLU A 72 -11.09 4.24 -1.57
C GLU A 72 -10.16 5.38 -2.00
N GLN A 73 -10.71 6.55 -2.36
CA GLN A 73 -9.92 7.74 -2.69
C GLN A 73 -9.14 8.29 -1.47
N LEU A 74 -9.73 8.26 -0.28
CA LEU A 74 -9.05 8.65 0.95
C LEU A 74 -7.98 7.62 1.32
N ALA A 75 -8.31 6.33 1.25
CA ALA A 75 -7.39 5.23 1.53
C ALA A 75 -6.20 5.24 0.57
N TRP A 76 -6.42 5.57 -0.71
CA TRP A 76 -5.39 5.72 -1.73
C TRP A 76 -4.32 6.73 -1.29
N ARG A 77 -4.77 7.94 -0.91
CA ARG A 77 -3.89 9.03 -0.47
C ARG A 77 -3.13 8.66 0.81
N ARG A 78 -3.83 8.21 1.85
CA ARG A 78 -3.21 7.89 3.16
C ARG A 78 -2.22 6.74 3.07
N THR A 79 -2.51 5.72 2.28
CA THR A 79 -1.57 4.61 2.09
C THR A 79 -0.35 5.06 1.29
N TRP A 80 -0.52 5.95 0.29
CA TRP A 80 0.61 6.52 -0.44
C TRP A 80 1.53 7.34 0.46
N GLU A 81 0.99 8.22 1.31
CA GLU A 81 1.78 9.05 2.22
C GLU A 81 2.73 8.22 3.11
N ILE A 82 2.30 7.03 3.52
CA ILE A 82 3.12 6.12 4.33
C ILE A 82 4.16 5.41 3.46
N ALA A 83 3.76 4.91 2.29
CA ALA A 83 4.68 4.22 1.37
C ALA A 83 5.77 5.17 0.84
N ASP A 84 5.41 6.41 0.49
CA ASP A 84 6.32 7.44 0.00
C ASP A 84 7.40 7.76 1.04
N ARG A 85 7.04 7.88 2.32
CA ARG A 85 8.04 8.03 3.40
C ARG A 85 9.01 6.86 3.49
N LEU A 86 8.54 5.63 3.28
CA LEU A 86 9.41 4.45 3.26
C LEU A 86 10.38 4.51 2.07
N LEU A 87 9.91 4.91 0.90
CA LEU A 87 10.70 5.05 -0.33
C LEU A 87 11.75 6.16 -0.19
N GLN A 88 11.37 7.32 0.35
CA GLN A 88 12.27 8.46 0.58
C GLN A 88 13.36 8.17 1.61
N ALA A 89 13.12 7.25 2.55
CA ALA A 89 14.11 6.82 3.53
C ALA A 89 15.20 5.90 2.94
N VAL A 90 15.04 5.43 1.70
CA VAL A 90 15.98 4.50 1.08
C VAL A 90 17.18 5.26 0.48
N PRO A 91 18.44 4.91 0.83
CA PRO A 91 19.61 5.51 0.21
C PRO A 91 19.69 5.19 -1.29
N VAL A 92 20.21 6.14 -2.08
CA VAL A 92 20.32 6.06 -3.55
C VAL A 92 21.03 4.77 -4.02
N GLY A 93 22.00 4.25 -3.25
CA GLY A 93 22.70 3.00 -3.58
C GLY A 93 21.80 1.76 -3.63
N ALA A 94 20.64 1.77 -2.95
CA ALA A 94 19.71 0.64 -2.94
C ALA A 94 18.97 0.43 -4.27
N PHE A 95 18.96 1.44 -5.14
CA PHE A 95 18.33 1.34 -6.46
C PHE A 95 19.08 0.38 -7.39
N MET A 96 20.40 0.17 -7.18
CA MET A 96 21.15 -0.89 -7.86
C MET A 96 20.65 -2.29 -7.48
N GLY A 97 20.12 -2.40 -6.25
CA GLY A 97 19.58 -3.62 -5.67
C GLY A 97 20.64 -4.60 -5.17
N ARG A 98 20.15 -5.69 -4.56
CA ARG A 98 20.98 -6.79 -4.07
C ARG A 98 20.37 -8.12 -4.48
N SER A 99 21.23 -9.02 -4.94
CA SER A 99 20.85 -10.39 -5.22
C SER A 99 20.99 -11.24 -3.96
N ILE A 100 19.98 -12.07 -3.69
CA ILE A 100 19.94 -12.98 -2.55
C ILE A 100 19.67 -14.39 -3.08
N THR A 101 20.54 -15.33 -2.74
CA THR A 101 20.35 -16.76 -2.99
C THR A 101 19.29 -17.30 -2.03
N GLN A 102 18.21 -17.86 -2.55
CA GLN A 102 17.06 -18.29 -1.72
C GLN A 102 17.22 -19.71 -1.11
N GLY A 103 18.46 -20.21 -0.98
CA GLY A 103 18.78 -21.57 -0.57
C GLY A 103 19.09 -22.51 -1.75
N GLU A 104 19.50 -23.75 -1.46
CA GLU A 104 19.91 -24.72 -2.49
C GLU A 104 18.79 -25.01 -3.51
N GLY A 105 19.14 -24.95 -4.80
CA GLY A 105 18.23 -25.25 -5.91
C GLY A 105 17.25 -24.14 -6.30
N LYS A 106 17.20 -23.00 -5.58
CA LYS A 106 16.33 -21.88 -5.94
C LYS A 106 17.07 -20.80 -6.72
N PRO A 107 16.42 -20.17 -7.71
CA PRO A 107 17.03 -19.11 -8.49
C PRO A 107 17.39 -17.93 -7.59
N GLU A 108 18.53 -17.32 -7.89
CA GLU A 108 18.95 -16.06 -7.30
C GLU A 108 17.89 -14.99 -7.58
N ARG A 109 17.48 -14.25 -6.54
CA ARG A 109 16.49 -13.19 -6.67
C ARG A 109 17.11 -11.85 -6.37
N THR A 110 17.06 -10.95 -7.35
CA THR A 110 17.47 -9.56 -7.18
C THR A 110 16.32 -8.75 -6.61
N TYR A 111 16.56 -8.11 -5.47
CA TYR A 111 15.67 -7.16 -4.85
C TYR A 111 16.14 -5.74 -5.18
N ARG A 112 15.26 -4.94 -5.78
CA ARG A 112 15.48 -3.54 -6.16
C ARG A 112 14.31 -2.71 -5.68
N VAL A 113 14.55 -1.42 -5.45
CA VAL A 113 13.51 -0.46 -5.03
C VAL A 113 12.43 -0.33 -6.09
N SER A 114 12.79 -0.11 -7.36
CA SER A 114 11.80 0.16 -8.42
C SER A 114 10.80 -0.98 -8.65
N PRO A 115 11.20 -2.27 -8.74
CA PRO A 115 10.25 -3.37 -8.82
C PRO A 115 9.38 -3.54 -7.57
N ALA A 116 9.91 -3.24 -6.37
CA ALA A 116 9.15 -3.30 -5.12
C ALA A 116 8.05 -2.22 -5.10
N GLU A 117 8.41 -0.99 -5.47
CA GLU A 117 7.48 0.12 -5.63
C GLU A 117 6.41 -0.19 -6.68
N ALA A 118 6.82 -0.63 -7.88
CA ALA A 118 5.88 -0.99 -8.94
C ALA A 118 4.90 -2.10 -8.49
N SER A 119 5.39 -3.12 -7.77
CA SER A 119 4.54 -4.17 -7.23
C SER A 119 3.55 -3.63 -6.18
N PHE A 120 3.99 -2.71 -5.33
CA PHE A 120 3.12 -2.06 -4.35
C PHE A 120 2.04 -1.21 -5.03
N LEU A 121 2.41 -0.39 -6.02
CA LEU A 121 1.48 0.46 -6.77
C LEU A 121 0.40 -0.38 -7.47
N ARG A 122 0.82 -1.47 -8.12
CA ARG A 122 -0.11 -2.43 -8.74
C ARG A 122 -1.05 -3.04 -7.70
N ARG A 123 -0.51 -3.53 -6.58
CA ARG A 123 -1.33 -4.15 -5.52
C ARG A 123 -2.31 -3.15 -4.89
N ARG A 124 -1.89 -1.90 -4.67
CA ARG A 124 -2.77 -0.82 -4.21
C ARG A 124 -3.92 -0.58 -5.18
N ALA A 125 -3.64 -0.57 -6.48
CA ALA A 125 -4.67 -0.41 -7.52
C ALA A 125 -5.66 -1.59 -7.58
N GLU A 126 -5.18 -2.82 -7.36
CA GLU A 126 -6.04 -4.01 -7.25
C GLU A 126 -6.98 -3.92 -6.04
N ILE A 127 -6.46 -3.51 -4.87
CA ILE A 127 -7.24 -3.42 -3.63
C ILE A 127 -8.28 -2.28 -3.70
N LEU A 128 -7.87 -1.12 -4.23
CA LEU A 128 -8.66 0.11 -4.33
C LEU A 128 -9.16 0.31 -5.77
N HIS A 129 -9.83 -0.71 -6.30
CA HIS A 129 -10.21 -0.79 -7.71
C HIS A 129 -11.15 0.33 -8.17
N ARG A 130 -12.06 0.83 -7.32
CA ARG A 130 -12.96 1.94 -7.66
C ARG A 130 -12.18 3.24 -7.80
N ALA A 131 -11.28 3.53 -6.84
CA ALA A 131 -10.41 4.69 -6.93
C ALA A 131 -9.43 4.59 -8.12
N ALA A 132 -8.90 3.39 -8.38
CA ALA A 132 -8.03 3.15 -9.54
C ALA A 132 -8.78 3.37 -10.87
N ALA A 133 -10.04 2.93 -10.97
CA ALA A 133 -10.89 3.20 -12.13
C ALA A 133 -11.13 4.70 -12.31
N ALA A 134 -11.58 5.39 -11.26
CA ALA A 134 -11.85 6.83 -11.31
C ALA A 134 -10.63 7.67 -11.76
N ARG A 135 -9.41 7.27 -11.37
CA ARG A 135 -8.17 7.93 -11.81
C ARG A 135 -7.80 7.67 -13.27
N ARG A 136 -8.16 6.50 -13.83
CA ARG A 136 -7.97 6.23 -15.27
C ARG A 136 -8.92 7.07 -16.11
N ASP A 137 -10.14 7.25 -15.62
CA ASP A 137 -11.17 8.03 -16.33
C ASP A 137 -10.92 9.54 -16.23
N HIS A 138 -10.21 9.99 -15.19
CA HIS A 138 -9.84 11.38 -14.94
C HIS A 138 -8.37 11.47 -14.52
N PRO A 139 -7.40 11.41 -15.46
CA PRO A 139 -6.00 11.62 -15.13
C PRO A 139 -5.83 13.00 -14.51
N GLY A 140 -5.31 13.06 -13.28
CA GLY A 140 -5.02 14.31 -12.61
C GLY A 140 -3.89 15.06 -13.32
N PRO A 141 -3.66 16.35 -13.00
CA PRO A 141 -2.56 17.13 -13.57
C PRO A 141 -1.17 16.56 -13.24
N ASP A 142 -1.05 15.70 -12.21
CA ASP A 142 0.21 15.07 -11.76
C ASP A 142 0.56 13.77 -12.50
N ASP A 143 -0.31 13.29 -13.41
CA ASP A 143 -0.10 12.05 -14.20
C ASP A 143 0.42 12.35 -15.64
N GLN A 144 0.91 13.57 -15.92
CA GLN A 144 1.59 13.98 -17.17
C GLN A 144 3.05 14.33 -16.96
#